data_AF-I3ZHJ7-F1
#
_entry.id   AF-I3ZHJ7-F1
#
_cell.length_a   1.000
_cell.length_b   1.000
_cell.length_c   1.000
_cell.angle_alpha   90.00
_cell.angle_beta   90.00
_cell.angle_gamma   90.00
#
_symmetry.space_group_name_H-M   'P 1'
#
loop_
_entity.id
_entity.type
_entity.pdbx_description
1 polymer ?
#
loop_
_entity_poly.entity_id
_entity_poly.type
_entity_poly.pdbx_seq_one_letter_code
_entity_poly.pdbx_strand_id
1 'polypeptide(L)'
;MKKPGVVVSLILTLALVTALPLSAKVVDTANEAQGELAGRLKKVNEAGISVTTVSDLASSVSVEAVLLPYSVTKRTFGRELADKYAAVSLIVSNRDPRQSVILHSVFLDYSKWLFSGIFAGMTDKARVETTAWQAQTNPSQVASAEVRTVRTDFQDAQLWSARNWAIHIATAVGATAGGLAYSTASDLFSPSVTAFSSYVVPAIGAIWPDNSQTQLNLLNDIGFRTNHVIAAKSADIVVAFFPLDRFLTPSLQKIYKQAPAAFFNPAELLLEKDRKKGPGLLMKQLEELGIFEPVACVTGDKEKPSVRCAMFNSVMEYERHYAELKKKSPESKNLNPCGQPGEPPAFCYAVDMLNRVSLNTIRLVVGGVMTIDAASVPATISSVNLNAGTLADDWKASKTLTGSLMGTFLSGAALSVTSPGPGGTTTSPFSAITIDPASTDSIMTYKATVGSSDLASGAKLSFVVSKTAQDNTTTTSTPYIYTLPDPALSFDSANWAKGGKVSGSIKGTGLTGVTLLSVQGSDANQLAANFAVENDANSDTSRAFTLNIVNTDVPHGTVLTFTLSKMHADNTAVTLLYTVP
;
A
#
# COMPACT_ATOMS: atom_id res chain seq x y z
N MET A 1 12.44 45.68 23.42
CA MET A 1 11.51 44.80 24.15
C MET A 1 10.08 45.25 23.85
N LYS A 2 9.37 44.54 22.97
CA LYS A 2 7.97 44.84 22.58
C LYS A 2 7.03 43.86 23.32
N LYS A 3 5.96 44.39 23.91
CA LYS A 3 5.05 43.71 24.85
C LYS A 3 4.30 42.51 24.21
N PRO A 4 4.25 41.33 24.85
CA PRO A 4 3.42 40.20 24.44
C PRO A 4 2.09 40.27 25.21
N GLY A 5 1.09 40.97 24.66
CA GLY A 5 -0.21 41.10 25.34
C GLY A 5 -1.43 40.94 24.44
N VAL A 6 -1.26 41.04 23.11
CA VAL A 6 -2.40 41.18 22.18
C VAL A 6 -2.73 39.88 21.44
N VAL A 7 -1.79 38.93 21.34
CA VAL A 7 -1.99 37.70 20.56
C VAL A 7 -2.81 36.64 21.32
N VAL A 8 -2.75 36.62 22.66
CA VAL A 8 -3.45 35.61 23.47
C VAL A 8 -4.96 35.88 23.56
N SER A 9 -5.38 37.15 23.49
CA SER A 9 -6.80 37.51 23.59
C SER A 9 -7.59 37.22 22.31
N LEU A 10 -6.94 37.28 21.13
CA LEU A 10 -7.59 37.07 19.84
C LEU A 10 -7.91 35.59 19.55
N ILE A 11 -7.11 34.66 20.10
CA ILE A 11 -7.30 33.22 19.90
C ILE A 11 -8.44 32.68 20.79
N LEU A 12 -8.65 33.28 21.96
CA LEU A 12 -9.69 32.85 22.90
C LEU A 12 -11.10 33.31 22.50
N THR A 13 -11.24 34.39 21.72
CA THR A 13 -12.55 34.90 21.28
C THR A 13 -13.10 34.20 20.03
N LEU A 14 -12.26 33.52 19.24
CA LEU A 14 -12.71 32.86 18.01
C LEU A 14 -13.28 31.44 18.24
N ALA A 15 -13.08 30.86 19.42
CA ALA A 15 -13.46 29.47 19.73
C ALA A 15 -14.93 29.28 20.13
N LEU A 16 -15.75 30.34 20.25
CA LEU A 16 -17.09 30.24 20.85
C LEU A 16 -18.27 30.18 19.86
N VAL A 17 -18.07 30.13 18.53
CA VAL A 17 -19.19 30.36 17.57
C VAL A 17 -19.52 29.20 16.62
N THR A 18 -18.83 28.05 16.60
CA THR A 18 -19.28 26.93 15.73
C THR A 18 -19.14 25.55 16.37
N ALA A 19 -20.22 25.09 17.01
CA ALA A 19 -20.41 23.68 17.35
C ALA A 19 -21.63 23.15 16.59
N LEU A 20 -21.39 22.28 15.60
CA LEU A 20 -22.38 21.39 14.99
C LEU A 20 -21.83 19.96 15.05
N PRO A 21 -22.69 18.94 15.25
CA PRO A 21 -22.24 17.57 15.43
C PRO A 21 -22.04 16.89 14.08
N LEU A 22 -20.85 16.37 13.81
CA LEU A 22 -20.65 15.34 12.78
C LEU A 22 -20.30 14.02 13.47
N SER A 23 -21.22 13.07 13.41
CA SER A 23 -21.02 11.69 13.81
C SER A 23 -20.86 10.78 12.59
N ALA A 24 -19.94 9.83 12.74
CA ALA A 24 -19.89 8.48 12.16
C ALA A 24 -19.66 8.29 10.65
N LYS A 25 -18.46 7.76 10.32
CA LYS A 25 -18.27 6.54 9.51
C LYS A 25 -16.79 6.17 9.47
N VAL A 26 -16.41 5.13 10.21
CA VAL A 26 -15.11 4.45 10.12
C VAL A 26 -15.47 2.97 10.16
N VAL A 27 -15.27 2.22 9.07
CA VAL A 27 -15.03 0.75 9.06
C VAL A 27 -14.77 0.19 7.63
N ASP A 28 -15.09 0.86 6.53
CA ASP A 28 -14.93 0.26 5.17
C ASP A 28 -13.66 0.64 4.36
N THR A 29 -12.70 1.36 4.95
CA THR A 29 -11.69 2.14 4.19
C THR A 29 -10.50 1.37 3.58
N ALA A 30 -10.31 0.08 3.87
CA ALA A 30 -9.07 -0.61 3.46
C ALA A 30 -9.00 -0.94 1.96
N ASN A 31 -10.12 -1.33 1.34
CA ASN A 31 -10.16 -1.73 -0.08
C ASN A 31 -10.38 -0.54 -1.04
N GLU A 32 -11.07 0.53 -0.61
CA GLU A 32 -11.19 1.77 -1.39
C GLU A 32 -9.87 2.57 -1.42
N ALA A 33 -9.09 2.53 -0.34
CA ALA A 33 -7.82 3.26 -0.25
C ALA A 33 -6.83 2.84 -1.33
N GLN A 34 -6.74 1.56 -1.68
CA GLN A 34 -5.84 1.08 -2.75
C GLN A 34 -6.26 1.55 -4.15
N GLY A 35 -7.56 1.60 -4.44
CA GLY A 35 -8.10 2.11 -5.71
C GLY A 35 -7.93 3.64 -5.85
N GLU A 36 -8.16 4.38 -4.77
CA GLU A 36 -7.90 5.82 -4.74
C GLU A 36 -6.40 6.12 -4.88
N LEU A 37 -5.55 5.28 -4.28
CA LEU A 37 -4.10 5.41 -4.35
C LEU A 37 -3.55 5.21 -5.76
N ALA A 38 -3.99 4.15 -6.45
CA ALA A 38 -3.65 3.93 -7.86
C ALA A 38 -4.12 5.10 -8.73
N GLY A 39 -5.32 5.65 -8.47
CA GLY A 39 -5.83 6.83 -9.15
C GLY A 39 -5.04 8.11 -8.87
N ARG A 40 -4.57 8.30 -7.64
CA ARG A 40 -3.70 9.43 -7.27
C ARG A 40 -2.31 9.30 -7.89
N LEU A 41 -1.74 8.09 -7.93
CA LEU A 41 -0.44 7.83 -8.54
C LEU A 41 -0.47 8.03 -10.06
N LYS A 42 -1.55 7.62 -10.73
CA LYS A 42 -1.71 7.89 -12.16
C LYS A 42 -1.72 9.39 -12.46
N LYS A 43 -2.47 10.18 -11.70
CA LYS A 43 -2.46 11.66 -11.80
C LYS A 43 -1.11 12.28 -11.46
N VAL A 44 -0.36 11.67 -10.52
CA VAL A 44 0.98 12.10 -10.12
C VAL A 44 2.01 11.79 -11.22
N ASN A 45 1.91 10.63 -11.88
CA ASN A 45 2.76 10.25 -13.00
C ASN A 45 2.48 11.12 -14.24
N GLU A 46 1.22 11.46 -14.50
CA GLU A 46 0.83 12.42 -15.56
C GLU A 46 1.43 13.82 -15.35
N ALA A 47 1.70 14.21 -14.10
CA ALA A 47 2.29 15.49 -13.75
C ALA A 47 3.83 15.46 -13.63
N GLY A 48 4.44 14.28 -13.73
CA GLY A 48 5.89 14.10 -13.58
C GLY A 48 6.65 14.19 -14.90
N ILE A 49 7.98 14.23 -14.81
CA ILE A 49 8.86 14.35 -15.98
C ILE A 49 9.48 12.98 -16.25
N SER A 50 9.33 12.47 -17.47
CA SER A 50 9.90 11.17 -17.86
C SER A 50 11.42 11.20 -17.78
N VAL A 51 12.01 10.16 -17.18
CA VAL A 51 13.46 9.97 -17.05
C VAL A 51 13.88 8.77 -17.87
N THR A 52 15.01 8.88 -18.57
CA THR A 52 15.55 7.78 -19.37
C THR A 52 15.93 6.60 -18.46
N THR A 53 15.37 5.43 -18.72
CA THR A 53 15.67 4.19 -17.99
C THR A 53 16.66 3.33 -18.76
N VAL A 54 17.57 2.70 -18.03
CA VAL A 54 18.43 1.62 -18.51
C VAL A 54 18.19 0.46 -17.56
N SER A 55 17.75 -0.68 -18.08
CA SER A 55 17.48 -1.87 -17.26
C SER A 55 18.40 -3.00 -17.69
N ASP A 56 19.02 -3.65 -16.72
CA ASP A 56 19.75 -4.92 -16.94
C ASP A 56 18.81 -6.13 -16.94
N LEU A 57 17.50 -5.89 -16.88
CA LEU A 57 16.44 -6.88 -16.89
C LEU A 57 16.25 -7.47 -18.29
N ALA A 58 15.74 -8.70 -18.36
CA ALA A 58 15.42 -9.36 -19.62
C ALA A 58 14.47 -8.50 -20.47
N SER A 59 14.52 -8.63 -21.80
CA SER A 59 13.70 -7.85 -22.75
C SER A 59 12.17 -8.03 -22.56
N SER A 60 11.74 -8.99 -21.74
CA SER A 60 10.36 -9.21 -21.32
C SER A 60 9.89 -8.25 -20.22
N VAL A 61 10.78 -7.46 -19.62
CA VAL A 61 10.48 -6.50 -18.56
C VAL A 61 10.64 -5.08 -19.09
N SER A 62 9.59 -4.27 -18.97
CA SER A 62 9.65 -2.84 -19.33
C SER A 62 9.66 -1.99 -18.06
N VAL A 63 10.59 -1.04 -18.00
CA VAL A 63 10.74 -0.08 -16.90
C VAL A 63 10.49 1.33 -17.42
N GLU A 64 9.49 2.00 -16.87
CA GLU A 64 9.24 3.42 -17.10
C GLU A 64 9.52 4.19 -15.81
N ALA A 65 10.24 5.31 -15.91
CA ALA A 65 10.57 6.14 -14.76
C ALA A 65 10.09 7.58 -14.97
N VAL A 66 9.53 8.14 -13.90
CA VAL A 66 8.98 9.50 -13.88
C VAL A 66 9.47 10.21 -12.62
N LEU A 67 10.21 11.31 -12.79
CA LEU A 67 10.60 12.15 -11.66
C LEU A 67 9.40 12.96 -11.18
N LEU A 68 9.14 12.91 -9.88
CA LEU A 68 8.07 13.65 -9.24
C LEU A 68 8.53 15.07 -8.85
N PRO A 69 7.83 16.13 -9.28
CA PRO A 69 8.17 17.50 -8.91
C PRO A 69 8.10 17.72 -7.40
N TYR A 70 8.93 18.63 -6.87
CA TYR A 70 8.98 18.95 -5.43
C TYR A 70 7.59 19.24 -4.83
N SER A 71 6.75 20.00 -5.54
CA SER A 71 5.40 20.34 -5.08
C SER A 71 4.50 19.11 -4.91
N VAL A 72 4.62 18.15 -5.82
CA VAL A 72 3.87 16.89 -5.81
C VAL A 72 4.38 15.99 -4.70
N THR A 73 5.69 15.81 -4.60
CA THR A 73 6.34 15.03 -3.53
C THR A 73 5.98 15.58 -2.15
N LYS A 74 5.99 16.91 -1.98
CA LYS A 74 5.62 17.58 -0.73
C LYS A 74 4.17 17.30 -0.32
N ARG A 75 3.26 17.27 -1.29
CA ARG A 75 1.83 17.01 -1.04
C ARG A 75 1.57 15.53 -0.74
N THR A 76 2.26 14.63 -1.45
CA THR A 76 2.00 13.19 -1.38
C THR A 76 2.72 12.53 -0.20
N PHE A 77 4.00 12.82 -0.02
CA PHE A 77 4.87 12.16 0.96
C PHE A 77 5.25 13.07 2.15
N GLY A 78 4.84 14.34 2.11
CA GLY A 78 5.14 15.30 3.14
C GLY A 78 6.37 16.15 2.82
N ARG A 79 6.48 17.27 3.54
CA ARG A 79 7.51 18.29 3.31
C ARG A 79 8.93 17.76 3.55
N GLU A 80 9.12 17.00 4.61
CA GLU A 80 10.43 16.51 5.03
C GLU A 80 11.06 15.60 3.97
N LEU A 81 10.26 14.70 3.39
CA LEU A 81 10.72 13.83 2.32
C LEU A 81 11.02 14.62 1.04
N ALA A 82 10.16 15.57 0.67
CA ALA A 82 10.41 16.42 -0.49
C ALA A 82 11.63 17.33 -0.31
N ASP A 83 11.95 17.72 0.91
CA ASP A 83 13.08 18.58 1.21
C ASP A 83 14.43 17.84 1.19
N LYS A 84 14.45 16.54 1.49
CA LYS A 84 15.67 15.71 1.54
C LYS A 84 15.87 14.81 0.32
N TYR A 85 14.80 14.37 -0.34
CA TYR A 85 14.84 13.35 -1.39
C TYR A 85 14.19 13.81 -2.70
N ALA A 86 14.78 13.40 -3.82
CA ALA A 86 14.11 13.36 -5.12
C ALA A 86 13.34 12.03 -5.23
N ALA A 87 12.02 12.10 -5.41
CA ALA A 87 11.19 10.92 -5.58
C ALA A 87 11.01 10.60 -7.07
N VAL A 88 11.33 9.39 -7.47
CA VAL A 88 11.13 8.89 -8.84
C VAL A 88 10.15 7.73 -8.78
N SER A 89 9.04 7.86 -9.50
CA SER A 89 8.04 6.82 -9.68
C SER A 89 8.50 5.87 -10.77
N LEU A 90 8.53 4.57 -10.48
CA LEU A 90 8.95 3.50 -11.36
C LEU A 90 7.76 2.61 -11.64
N ILE A 91 7.43 2.43 -12.92
CA ILE A 91 6.46 1.44 -13.35
C ILE A 91 7.25 0.30 -13.95
N VAL A 92 7.25 -0.84 -13.27
CA VAL A 92 7.93 -2.04 -13.73
C VAL A 92 6.88 -3.05 -14.15
N SER A 93 6.81 -3.32 -15.45
CA SER A 93 5.88 -4.28 -16.03
C SER A 93 6.64 -5.52 -16.47
N ASN A 94 6.31 -6.65 -15.85
CA ASN A 94 6.83 -7.96 -16.20
C ASN A 94 5.86 -8.64 -17.17
N ARG A 95 6.25 -8.74 -18.44
CA ARG A 95 5.46 -9.42 -19.48
C ARG A 95 5.77 -10.91 -19.56
N ASP A 96 6.69 -11.42 -18.75
CA ASP A 96 7.04 -12.83 -18.73
C ASP A 96 5.91 -13.65 -18.09
N PRO A 97 5.44 -14.74 -18.73
CA PRO A 97 4.42 -15.61 -18.20
C PRO A 97 4.91 -16.64 -17.15
N ARG A 98 6.22 -16.84 -17.04
CA ARG A 98 6.83 -17.95 -16.30
C ARG A 98 7.71 -17.51 -15.13
N GLN A 99 8.28 -16.31 -15.21
CA GLN A 99 9.28 -15.86 -14.25
C GLN A 99 8.82 -14.60 -13.52
N SER A 100 9.01 -14.59 -12.21
CA SER A 100 8.92 -13.39 -11.41
C SER A 100 10.23 -12.60 -11.50
N VAL A 101 10.13 -11.28 -11.39
CA VAL A 101 11.29 -10.37 -11.36
C VAL A 101 11.50 -9.92 -9.93
N ILE A 102 12.72 -10.10 -9.41
CA ILE A 102 13.10 -9.53 -8.12
C ILE A 102 13.91 -8.26 -8.38
N LEU A 103 13.34 -7.11 -7.99
CA LEU A 103 14.05 -5.85 -7.99
C LEU A 103 15.03 -5.81 -6.83
N HIS A 104 16.33 -5.73 -7.13
CA HIS A 104 17.37 -5.70 -6.12
C HIS A 104 17.82 -4.27 -5.83
N SER A 105 18.02 -3.47 -6.86
CA SER A 105 18.65 -2.16 -6.72
C SER A 105 18.16 -1.18 -7.77
N VAL A 106 18.03 0.07 -7.35
CA VAL A 106 17.75 1.20 -8.25
C VAL A 106 18.81 2.25 -8.01
N PHE A 107 19.52 2.61 -9.08
CA PHE A 107 20.54 3.65 -9.06
C PHE A 107 20.17 4.79 -10.00
N LEU A 108 20.60 5.99 -9.63
CA LEU A 108 20.56 7.17 -10.48
C LEU A 108 21.98 7.43 -10.97
N ASP A 109 22.22 7.21 -12.26
CA ASP A 109 23.47 7.48 -12.96
C ASP A 109 23.44 8.90 -13.49
N TYR A 110 24.31 9.74 -12.93
CA TYR A 110 24.48 11.14 -13.31
C TYR A 110 25.86 11.40 -13.92
N SER A 111 26.56 10.37 -14.39
CA SER A 111 27.90 10.48 -15.00
C SER A 111 28.00 11.47 -16.16
N LYS A 112 26.90 11.66 -16.90
CA LYS A 112 26.81 12.60 -18.03
C LYS A 112 26.39 14.01 -17.65
N TRP A 113 26.00 14.21 -16.40
CA TRP A 113 25.56 15.50 -15.92
C TRP A 113 26.78 16.37 -15.60
N LEU A 114 26.72 17.65 -16.00
CA LEU A 114 27.86 18.56 -15.92
C LEU A 114 28.39 18.72 -14.49
N PHE A 115 27.49 18.75 -13.51
CA PHE A 115 27.84 18.94 -12.11
C PHE A 115 28.09 17.62 -11.37
N SER A 116 28.31 16.52 -12.09
CA SER A 116 28.72 15.26 -11.49
C SER A 116 30.12 15.38 -10.88
N GLY A 117 30.36 14.71 -9.73
CA GLY A 117 31.52 14.90 -8.84
C GLY A 117 32.89 14.49 -9.39
N ILE A 118 33.00 14.31 -10.70
CA ILE A 118 34.23 14.09 -11.44
C ILE A 118 34.05 14.90 -12.73
N PHE A 119 35.09 15.55 -13.27
CA PHE A 119 35.05 16.17 -14.61
C PHE A 119 34.69 15.17 -15.76
N ALA A 120 34.27 13.94 -15.42
CA ALA A 120 33.43 13.03 -16.18
C ALA A 120 32.31 13.73 -16.96
N GLY A 121 31.64 14.70 -16.35
CA GLY A 121 30.63 15.50 -17.03
C GLY A 121 31.16 16.28 -18.24
N MET A 122 32.47 16.51 -18.37
CA MET A 122 33.11 17.21 -19.50
C MET A 122 33.84 16.27 -20.47
N THR A 123 34.04 15.00 -20.12
CA THR A 123 34.77 14.04 -20.96
C THR A 123 34.06 12.68 -20.96
N ASP A 124 33.76 12.14 -22.14
CA ASP A 124 33.17 10.80 -22.28
C ASP A 124 34.11 9.67 -21.78
N LYS A 125 35.32 10.01 -21.34
CA LYS A 125 36.37 9.11 -20.86
C LYS A 125 36.16 8.57 -19.43
N ALA A 126 35.23 9.12 -18.66
CA ALA A 126 34.95 8.65 -17.30
C ALA A 126 33.92 7.52 -17.24
N ARG A 127 33.50 6.98 -18.40
CA ARG A 127 32.59 5.86 -18.47
C ARG A 127 33.33 4.58 -18.07
N VAL A 128 33.15 4.14 -16.82
CA VAL A 128 33.45 2.74 -16.48
C VAL A 128 32.36 1.91 -17.15
N GLU A 129 32.70 1.22 -18.24
CA GLU A 129 31.83 0.19 -18.81
C GLU A 129 31.58 -0.87 -17.73
N THR A 130 30.33 -0.92 -17.29
CA THR A 130 29.91 -1.77 -16.18
C THR A 130 29.41 -3.06 -16.78
N THR A 131 30.27 -4.08 -16.78
CA THR A 131 29.88 -5.45 -17.06
C THR A 131 29.08 -6.01 -15.89
N ALA A 132 28.23 -6.99 -16.22
CA ALA A 132 27.27 -7.70 -15.37
C ALA A 132 27.74 -7.88 -13.92
N TRP A 133 26.80 -7.76 -12.97
CA TRP A 133 26.95 -7.98 -11.51
C TRP A 133 27.76 -6.95 -10.68
N GLN A 134 27.77 -5.65 -11.05
CA GLN A 134 28.51 -4.56 -10.37
C GLN A 134 28.73 -4.74 -8.85
N ALA A 135 29.89 -5.31 -8.51
CA ALA A 135 30.40 -5.45 -7.15
C ALA A 135 31.09 -4.17 -6.62
N GLN A 136 30.92 -3.03 -7.31
CA GLN A 136 31.56 -1.76 -6.97
C GLN A 136 30.62 -0.58 -7.15
N THR A 137 30.54 0.26 -6.12
CA THR A 137 29.88 1.57 -6.14
C THR A 137 30.59 2.48 -7.13
N ASN A 138 29.92 2.86 -8.21
CA ASN A 138 30.45 3.88 -9.11
C ASN A 138 30.28 5.26 -8.45
N PRO A 139 31.34 6.09 -8.34
CA PRO A 139 31.24 7.43 -7.76
C PRO A 139 30.28 8.37 -8.49
N SER A 140 29.82 8.01 -9.69
CA SER A 140 28.82 8.73 -10.49
C SER A 140 27.41 8.14 -10.44
N GLN A 141 27.17 7.21 -9.50
CA GLN A 141 25.85 6.59 -9.26
C GLN A 141 25.39 6.83 -7.82
N VAL A 142 24.15 7.29 -7.64
CA VAL A 142 23.50 7.38 -6.32
C VAL A 142 22.48 6.25 -6.19
N ALA A 143 22.61 5.45 -5.13
CA ALA A 143 21.60 4.44 -4.81
C ALA A 143 20.32 5.08 -4.25
N SER A 144 19.16 4.52 -4.60
CA SER A 144 17.91 4.85 -3.92
C SER A 144 18.00 4.43 -2.45
N ALA A 145 17.49 5.27 -1.55
CA ALA A 145 17.27 4.90 -0.17
C ALA A 145 16.16 3.84 -0.07
N GLU A 146 16.34 2.88 0.84
CA GLU A 146 15.31 1.89 1.16
C GLU A 146 14.18 2.56 1.93
N VAL A 147 12.94 2.12 1.72
CA VAL A 147 11.75 2.60 2.41
C VAL A 147 11.91 2.66 3.93
N ARG A 148 12.67 1.74 4.54
CA ARG A 148 12.92 1.71 5.98
C ARG A 148 13.70 2.93 6.45
N THR A 149 14.78 3.28 5.76
CA THR A 149 15.58 4.48 6.06
C THR A 149 14.76 5.76 5.86
N VAL A 150 14.04 5.84 4.73
CA VAL A 150 13.17 6.99 4.43
C VAL A 150 12.06 7.15 5.49
N ARG A 151 11.50 6.02 5.95
CA ARG A 151 10.51 6.00 7.03
C ARG A 151 11.10 6.46 8.35
N THR A 152 12.30 6.01 8.73
CA THR A 152 12.95 6.44 9.97
C THR A 152 13.17 7.95 9.97
N ASP A 153 13.68 8.51 8.87
CA ASP A 153 13.85 9.95 8.70
C ASP A 153 12.53 10.72 8.83
N PHE A 154 11.46 10.16 8.26
CA PHE A 154 10.13 10.78 8.33
C PHE A 154 9.54 10.72 9.74
N GLN A 155 9.71 9.61 10.46
CA GLN A 155 9.25 9.44 11.85
C GLN A 155 9.98 10.37 12.81
N ASP A 156 11.30 10.53 12.65
CA ASP A 156 12.07 11.48 13.46
C ASP A 156 11.61 12.93 13.20
N ALA A 157 11.44 13.30 11.93
CA ALA A 157 10.99 14.64 11.58
C ALA A 157 9.53 14.93 12.00
N GLN A 158 8.67 13.92 12.08
CA GLN A 158 7.31 14.08 12.62
C GLN A 158 7.33 14.53 14.08
N LEU A 159 8.24 13.98 14.90
CA LEU A 159 8.37 14.35 16.31
C LEU A 159 8.63 15.85 16.47
N TRP A 160 9.44 16.41 15.58
CA TRP A 160 9.85 17.81 15.58
C TRP A 160 9.01 18.72 14.66
N SER A 161 7.91 18.21 14.12
CA SER A 161 7.04 19.04 13.29
C SER A 161 6.47 20.20 14.10
N ALA A 162 6.35 21.39 13.47
CA ALA A 162 5.84 22.59 14.14
C ALA A 162 4.46 22.37 14.79
N ARG A 163 3.64 21.50 14.19
CA ARG A 163 2.36 21.04 14.73
C ARG A 163 2.53 20.23 16.00
N ASN A 164 3.31 19.15 15.95
CA ASN A 164 3.50 18.28 17.12
C ASN A 164 4.17 19.06 18.25
N TRP A 165 5.12 19.93 17.93
CA TRP A 165 5.70 20.86 18.91
C TRP A 165 4.66 21.81 19.53
N ALA A 166 3.74 22.38 18.74
CA ALA A 166 2.65 23.20 19.26
C ALA A 166 1.70 22.41 20.19
N ILE A 167 1.37 21.16 19.83
CA ILE A 167 0.55 20.27 20.67
C ILE A 167 1.30 19.88 21.94
N HIS A 168 2.60 19.57 21.86
CA HIS A 168 3.44 19.27 23.02
C HIS A 168 3.54 20.46 23.96
N ILE A 169 3.68 21.68 23.44
CA ILE A 169 3.64 22.90 24.26
C ILE A 169 2.28 23.09 24.91
N ALA A 170 1.18 22.96 24.15
CA ALA A 170 -0.16 23.10 24.71
C ALA A 170 -0.39 22.07 25.83
N THR A 171 0.08 20.84 25.64
CA THR A 171 0.02 19.77 26.64
C THR A 171 0.89 20.08 27.86
N ALA A 172 2.13 20.56 27.66
CA ALA A 172 3.03 20.94 28.75
C ALA A 172 2.50 22.13 29.56
N VAL A 173 1.89 23.12 28.90
CA VAL A 173 1.20 24.24 29.55
C VAL A 173 0.01 23.73 30.36
N GLY A 174 -0.81 22.84 29.80
CA GLY A 174 -1.92 22.21 30.52
C GLY A 174 -1.47 21.41 31.75
N ALA A 175 -0.40 20.62 31.63
CA ALA A 175 0.16 19.85 32.73
C ALA A 175 0.77 20.73 33.84
N THR A 176 1.50 21.78 33.45
CA THR A 176 2.08 22.75 34.40
C THR A 176 0.99 23.52 35.13
N ALA A 177 -0.05 23.96 34.40
CA ALA A 177 -1.20 24.63 34.99
C ALA A 177 -1.97 23.69 35.94
N GLY A 178 -2.06 22.40 35.64
CA GLY A 178 -2.65 21.38 36.52
C GLY A 178 -1.88 21.20 37.81
N GLY A 179 -0.54 21.16 37.74
CA GLY A 179 0.31 21.12 38.93
C GLY A 179 0.19 22.38 39.80
N LEU A 180 0.09 23.56 39.18
CA LEU A 180 -0.08 24.83 39.91
C LEU A 180 -1.47 24.99 40.52
N ALA A 181 -2.53 24.50 39.87
CA ALA A 181 -3.90 24.53 40.39
C ALA A 181 -4.08 23.78 41.72
N TYR A 182 -3.25 22.77 42.00
CA TYR A 182 -3.19 22.10 43.31
C TYR A 182 -2.47 22.93 44.39
N SER A 183 -1.54 23.80 44.00
CA SER A 183 -0.78 24.65 44.94
C SER A 183 -1.49 25.96 45.28
N THR A 184 -2.29 26.48 44.34
CA THR A 184 -3.08 27.70 44.53
C THR A 184 -4.52 27.30 44.84
N ALA A 185 -4.89 27.29 46.13
CA ALA A 185 -6.20 26.89 46.66
C ALA A 185 -7.37 27.82 46.22
N SER A 186 -7.62 27.90 44.90
CA SER A 186 -8.68 28.72 44.32
C SER A 186 -9.62 27.85 43.47
N ASP A 187 -10.91 27.86 43.82
CA ASP A 187 -11.95 27.00 43.24
C ASP A 187 -12.19 27.20 41.73
N LEU A 188 -11.67 28.30 41.16
CA LEU A 188 -11.87 28.67 39.75
C LEU A 188 -10.75 28.17 38.81
N PHE A 189 -9.56 27.85 39.34
CA PHE A 189 -8.43 27.44 38.51
C PHE A 189 -8.48 25.95 38.12
N SER A 190 -8.99 25.08 38.99
CA SER A 190 -9.06 23.64 38.71
C SER A 190 -10.03 23.28 37.56
N PRO A 191 -11.26 23.84 37.48
CA PRO A 191 -12.18 23.57 36.37
C PRO A 191 -11.69 24.10 35.03
N SER A 192 -11.03 25.27 35.02
CA SER A 192 -10.52 25.90 33.79
C SER A 192 -9.33 25.15 33.19
N VAL A 193 -8.42 24.62 34.03
CA VAL A 193 -7.34 23.75 33.56
C VAL A 193 -7.87 22.43 33.01
N THR A 194 -8.87 21.84 33.69
CA THR A 194 -9.54 20.61 33.23
C THR A 194 -10.23 20.82 31.88
N ALA A 195 -10.88 21.97 31.69
CA ALA A 195 -11.49 22.32 30.40
C ALA A 195 -10.44 22.55 29.29
N PHE A 196 -9.31 23.17 29.61
CA PHE A 196 -8.23 23.38 28.63
C PHE A 196 -7.61 22.05 28.16
N SER A 197 -7.27 21.15 29.09
CA SER A 197 -6.71 19.83 28.73
C SER A 197 -7.71 18.93 28.00
N SER A 198 -9.00 19.02 28.34
CA SER A 198 -10.04 18.11 27.81
C SER A 198 -10.66 18.59 26.50
N TYR A 199 -10.71 19.89 26.24
CA TYR A 199 -11.39 20.44 25.05
C TYR A 199 -10.45 21.19 24.11
N VAL A 200 -9.54 22.03 24.64
CA VAL A 200 -8.69 22.88 23.80
C VAL A 200 -7.59 22.07 23.13
N VAL A 201 -6.89 21.21 23.88
CA VAL A 201 -5.83 20.38 23.31
C VAL A 201 -6.37 19.44 22.22
N PRO A 202 -7.49 18.71 22.44
CA PRO A 202 -8.11 17.90 21.38
C PRO A 202 -8.64 18.73 20.20
N ALA A 203 -9.21 19.92 20.44
CA ALA A 203 -9.71 20.78 19.36
C ALA A 203 -8.59 21.33 18.47
N ILE A 204 -7.42 21.66 19.04
CA ILE A 204 -6.22 22.02 18.26
C ILE A 204 -5.81 20.84 17.37
N GLY A 205 -5.87 19.61 17.90
CA GLY A 205 -5.62 18.40 17.14
C GLY A 205 -6.60 18.18 15.98
N ALA A 206 -7.88 18.56 16.15
CA ALA A 206 -8.92 18.43 15.13
C ALA A 206 -8.83 19.51 14.03
N ILE A 207 -8.51 20.76 14.39
CA ILE A 207 -8.34 21.87 13.42
C ILE A 207 -7.09 21.67 12.56
N TRP A 208 -6.08 20.99 13.10
CA TRP A 208 -4.86 20.66 12.41
C TRP A 208 -4.73 19.14 12.29
N PRO A 209 -5.44 18.48 11.36
CA PRO A 209 -5.42 17.02 11.24
C PRO A 209 -4.03 16.50 10.86
N ASP A 210 -3.65 15.35 11.41
CA ASP A 210 -2.40 14.68 11.08
C ASP A 210 -2.58 13.70 9.91
N ASN A 211 -1.99 14.01 8.75
CA ASN A 211 -1.96 13.08 7.63
C ASN A 211 -0.70 12.20 7.63
N SER A 212 0.14 12.31 8.66
CA SER A 212 1.42 11.62 8.76
C SER A 212 1.28 10.09 8.73
N GLN A 213 0.23 9.54 9.37
CA GLN A 213 -0.05 8.11 9.36
C GLN A 213 -0.46 7.62 7.97
N THR A 214 -1.31 8.36 7.27
CA THR A 214 -1.70 8.04 5.89
C THR A 214 -0.50 8.13 4.94
N GLN A 215 0.37 9.12 5.14
CA GLN A 215 1.61 9.27 4.38
C GLN A 215 2.63 8.15 4.68
N LEU A 216 2.72 7.70 5.92
CA LEU A 216 3.54 6.56 6.33
C LEU A 216 3.03 5.24 5.75
N ASN A 217 1.72 5.02 5.78
CA ASN A 217 1.10 3.84 5.18
C ASN A 217 1.33 3.84 3.67
N LEU A 218 1.12 4.99 3.02
CA LEU A 218 1.44 5.16 1.60
C LEU A 218 2.91 4.85 1.31
N LEU A 219 3.83 5.49 2.04
CA LEU A 219 5.27 5.25 1.89
C LEU A 219 5.62 3.76 2.07
N ASN A 220 5.00 3.09 3.04
CA ASN A 220 5.20 1.67 3.29
C ASN A 220 4.72 0.83 2.11
N ASP A 221 3.60 1.18 1.49
CA ASP A 221 2.99 0.40 0.41
C ASP A 221 3.74 0.55 -0.92
N ILE A 222 4.20 1.75 -1.27
CA ILE A 222 4.80 2.02 -2.59
C ILE A 222 6.29 2.33 -2.57
N GLY A 223 6.88 2.55 -1.40
CA GLY A 223 8.30 2.90 -1.28
C GLY A 223 9.20 1.74 -1.69
N PHE A 224 10.30 2.06 -2.37
CA PHE A 224 11.27 1.07 -2.83
C PHE A 224 11.79 0.19 -1.69
N ARG A 225 11.72 -1.13 -1.93
CA ARG A 225 12.24 -2.18 -1.05
C ARG A 225 13.23 -3.03 -1.83
N THR A 226 14.37 -3.30 -1.22
CA THR A 226 15.30 -4.31 -1.71
C THR A 226 14.61 -5.67 -1.72
N ASN A 227 14.78 -6.44 -2.80
CA ASN A 227 14.12 -7.72 -3.05
C ASN A 227 12.60 -7.64 -3.24
N HIS A 228 12.12 -6.57 -3.87
CA HIS A 228 10.71 -6.44 -4.23
C HIS A 228 10.36 -7.41 -5.38
N VAL A 229 9.37 -8.28 -5.16
CA VAL A 229 8.99 -9.31 -6.13
C VAL A 229 7.84 -8.82 -7.00
N ILE A 230 8.05 -8.82 -8.31
CA ILE A 230 7.03 -8.55 -9.31
C ILE A 230 6.64 -9.87 -9.96
N ALA A 231 5.39 -10.28 -9.73
CA ALA A 231 4.85 -11.52 -10.26
C ALA A 231 4.86 -11.58 -11.79
N ALA A 232 4.80 -12.79 -12.33
CA ALA A 232 4.65 -13.03 -13.77
C ALA A 232 3.36 -12.35 -14.31
N LYS A 233 3.41 -11.79 -15.52
CA LYS A 233 2.32 -11.01 -16.16
C LYS A 233 1.75 -9.87 -15.32
N SER A 234 2.50 -9.38 -14.34
CA SER A 234 2.06 -8.30 -13.46
C SER A 234 2.85 -7.02 -13.72
N ALA A 235 2.27 -5.90 -13.34
CA ALA A 235 2.94 -4.61 -13.30
C ALA A 235 2.78 -4.03 -11.90
N ASP A 236 3.84 -3.41 -11.40
CA ASP A 236 3.82 -2.76 -10.10
C ASP A 236 4.46 -1.38 -10.16
N ILE A 237 4.00 -0.49 -9.27
CA ILE A 237 4.48 0.89 -9.17
C ILE A 237 5.30 1.02 -7.89
N VAL A 238 6.57 1.38 -8.04
CA VAL A 238 7.51 1.53 -6.93
C VAL A 238 8.11 2.93 -6.95
N VAL A 239 8.18 3.61 -5.80
CA VAL A 239 8.77 4.94 -5.68
C VAL A 239 10.15 4.84 -5.06
N ALA A 240 11.17 5.20 -5.85
CA ALA A 240 12.55 5.31 -5.42
C ALA A 240 12.84 6.72 -4.88
N PHE A 241 13.60 6.81 -3.78
CA PHE A 241 13.94 8.06 -3.12
C PHE A 241 15.45 8.29 -3.16
N PHE A 242 15.89 9.31 -3.89
CA PHE A 242 17.31 9.65 -4.03
C PHE A 242 17.68 10.82 -3.14
N PRO A 243 18.66 10.69 -2.23
CA PRO A 243 19.07 11.79 -1.36
C PRO A 243 19.62 12.97 -2.18
N LEU A 244 19.01 14.16 -2.03
CA LEU A 244 19.38 15.36 -2.80
C LEU A 244 20.79 15.85 -2.45
N ASP A 245 21.23 15.65 -1.21
CA ASP A 245 22.55 16.03 -0.71
C ASP A 245 23.70 15.23 -1.35
N ARG A 246 23.39 14.07 -1.93
CA ARG A 246 24.39 13.21 -2.59
C ARG A 246 24.74 13.67 -4.00
N PHE A 247 23.83 14.36 -4.69
CA PHE A 247 24.06 14.78 -6.08
C PHE A 247 23.77 16.25 -6.37
N LEU A 248 23.09 17.00 -5.49
CA LEU A 248 22.90 18.45 -5.65
C LEU A 248 23.61 19.22 -4.52
N THR A 249 24.29 20.31 -4.88
CA THR A 249 24.80 21.27 -3.90
C THR A 249 23.65 22.04 -3.24
N PRO A 250 23.84 22.62 -2.04
CA PRO A 250 22.78 23.37 -1.35
C PRO A 250 22.19 24.53 -2.17
N SER A 251 22.96 25.14 -3.07
CA SER A 251 22.45 26.17 -3.99
C SER A 251 21.57 25.57 -5.08
N LEU A 252 22.02 24.48 -5.72
CA LEU A 252 21.26 23.78 -6.76
C LEU A 252 19.97 23.18 -6.21
N GLN A 253 20.00 22.68 -4.96
CA GLN A 253 18.82 22.18 -4.27
C GLN A 253 17.73 23.26 -4.12
N LYS A 254 18.11 24.51 -3.83
CA LYS A 254 17.14 25.63 -3.75
C LYS A 254 16.51 25.92 -5.11
N ILE A 255 17.29 25.84 -6.17
CA ILE A 255 16.81 26.04 -7.55
C ILE A 255 15.85 24.89 -7.90
N TYR A 256 16.22 23.64 -7.62
CA TYR A 256 15.39 22.46 -7.88
C TYR A 256 14.03 22.53 -7.18
N LYS A 257 14.00 23.00 -5.92
CA LYS A 257 12.76 23.18 -5.16
C LYS A 257 11.83 24.25 -5.74
N GLN A 258 12.37 25.24 -6.44
CA GLN A 258 11.59 26.35 -7.01
C GLN A 258 11.17 26.09 -8.46
N ALA A 259 12.09 25.59 -9.29
CA ALA A 259 11.91 25.40 -10.72
C ALA A 259 12.56 24.09 -11.17
N PRO A 260 11.92 22.93 -10.88
CA PRO A 260 12.46 21.63 -11.30
C PRO A 260 12.51 21.52 -12.83
N ALA A 261 11.56 22.12 -13.56
CA ALA A 261 11.48 22.09 -15.02
C ALA A 261 12.73 22.66 -15.73
N ALA A 262 13.37 23.67 -15.14
CA ALA A 262 14.57 24.28 -15.72
C ALA A 262 15.78 23.35 -15.80
N PHE A 263 15.77 22.29 -15.01
CA PHE A 263 16.76 21.23 -15.11
C PHE A 263 16.47 20.26 -16.26
N PHE A 264 15.24 20.15 -16.73
CA PHE A 264 14.84 19.25 -17.83
C PHE A 264 14.76 19.99 -19.17
N ASN A 265 14.43 21.27 -19.14
CA ASN A 265 14.37 22.12 -20.32
C ASN A 265 15.45 23.22 -20.23
N PRO A 266 16.64 23.01 -20.82
CA PRO A 266 17.69 24.01 -20.80
C PRO A 266 17.32 25.30 -21.54
N ALA A 267 16.29 25.28 -22.41
CA ALA A 267 15.79 26.50 -23.03
C ALA A 267 15.07 27.42 -22.01
N GLU A 268 14.41 26.87 -20.98
CA GLU A 268 13.82 27.67 -19.89
C GLU A 268 14.92 28.40 -19.09
N LEU A 269 16.04 27.72 -18.85
CA LEU A 269 17.24 28.31 -18.24
C LEU A 269 17.74 29.53 -19.02
N LEU A 270 17.65 29.49 -20.35
CA LEU A 270 18.07 30.57 -21.26
C LEU A 270 17.03 31.68 -21.43
N LEU A 271 15.74 31.41 -21.19
CA LEU A 271 14.66 32.37 -21.39
C LEU A 271 14.29 33.12 -20.11
N GLU A 272 14.56 32.56 -18.93
CA GLU A 272 14.21 33.18 -17.67
C GLU A 272 15.05 34.43 -17.38
N LYS A 273 14.40 35.59 -17.21
CA LYS A 273 15.05 36.90 -17.00
C LYS A 273 15.39 37.21 -15.55
N ASP A 274 14.77 36.53 -14.58
CA ASP A 274 14.97 36.84 -13.17
C ASP A 274 16.28 36.24 -12.64
N ARG A 275 17.33 37.06 -12.51
CA ARG A 275 18.66 36.64 -12.02
C ARG A 275 18.71 36.41 -10.49
N LYS A 276 17.64 36.74 -9.75
CA LYS A 276 17.65 36.68 -8.26
C LYS A 276 17.04 35.41 -7.69
N LYS A 277 16.27 34.66 -8.47
CA LYS A 277 15.59 33.41 -8.06
C LYS A 277 15.59 32.41 -9.22
N GLY A 278 15.45 31.12 -8.92
CA GLY A 278 15.26 30.12 -9.95
C GLY A 278 16.45 29.91 -10.92
N PRO A 279 16.19 29.61 -12.20
CA PRO A 279 17.19 29.22 -13.21
C PRO A 279 18.23 30.29 -13.55
N GLY A 280 17.86 31.57 -13.44
CA GLY A 280 18.80 32.68 -13.63
C GLY A 280 19.93 32.73 -12.61
N LEU A 281 19.73 32.13 -11.42
CA LEU A 281 20.79 31.95 -10.43
C LEU A 281 21.85 30.94 -10.91
N LEU A 282 21.44 29.88 -11.61
CA LEU A 282 22.35 28.86 -12.14
C LEU A 282 23.28 29.47 -13.20
N MET A 283 22.74 30.33 -14.06
CA MET A 283 23.54 31.08 -15.04
C MET A 283 24.51 32.06 -14.39
N LYS A 284 24.10 32.74 -13.30
CA LYS A 284 25.01 33.60 -12.53
C LYS A 284 26.13 32.78 -11.89
N GLN A 285 25.84 31.59 -11.38
CA GLN A 285 26.86 30.70 -10.82
C GLN A 285 27.85 30.23 -11.90
N LEU A 286 27.37 29.90 -13.10
CA LEU A 286 28.24 29.55 -14.24
C LEU A 286 29.13 30.72 -14.67
N GLU A 287 28.59 31.95 -14.64
CA GLU A 287 29.35 33.19 -14.87
C GLU A 287 30.41 33.44 -13.80
N GLU A 288 30.08 33.21 -12.52
CA GLU A 288 31.02 33.33 -11.40
C GLU A 288 32.13 32.26 -11.43
N LEU A 289 31.86 31.08 -11.99
CA LEU A 289 32.86 30.03 -12.19
C LEU A 289 33.87 30.34 -13.30
N GLY A 290 33.64 31.39 -14.10
CA GLY A 290 34.58 31.85 -15.13
C GLY A 290 34.79 30.85 -16.28
N ILE A 291 33.89 29.88 -16.45
CA ILE A 291 33.99 28.85 -17.50
C ILE A 291 33.75 29.46 -18.89
N PHE A 292 33.00 30.56 -18.96
CA PHE A 292 32.68 31.26 -20.20
C PHE A 292 32.95 32.75 -20.06
N GLU A 293 33.51 33.31 -21.14
CA GLU A 293 33.58 34.76 -21.28
C GLU A 293 32.18 35.32 -21.58
N PRO A 294 31.73 36.33 -20.84
CA PRO A 294 30.46 36.97 -21.11
C PRO A 294 30.51 37.69 -22.47
N VAL A 295 29.57 37.36 -23.36
CA VAL A 295 29.47 37.97 -24.69
C VAL A 295 28.31 38.98 -24.71
N ALA A 296 28.44 40.03 -25.53
CA ALA A 296 27.37 40.99 -25.76
C ALA A 296 26.15 40.33 -26.43
N CYS A 297 24.96 40.73 -26.02
CA CYS A 297 23.71 40.19 -26.55
C CYS A 297 23.43 40.81 -27.94
N VAL A 298 23.03 39.98 -28.92
CA VAL A 298 22.84 40.39 -30.33
C VAL A 298 21.61 41.29 -30.51
N THR A 299 20.62 41.19 -29.62
CA THR A 299 19.47 42.10 -29.60
C THR A 299 19.85 43.38 -28.85
N GLY A 300 19.74 44.54 -29.51
CA GLY A 300 20.23 45.87 -29.11
C GLY A 300 19.65 46.50 -27.84
N ASP A 301 19.41 45.71 -26.79
CA ASP A 301 19.11 46.19 -25.46
C ASP A 301 20.39 46.45 -24.66
N LYS A 302 20.32 47.38 -23.72
CA LYS A 302 21.41 47.81 -22.78
C LYS A 302 21.84 46.70 -21.80
N GLU A 303 21.63 45.43 -22.15
CA GLU A 303 21.94 44.31 -21.30
C GLU A 303 23.45 44.09 -21.27
N LYS A 304 24.01 43.97 -20.06
CA LYS A 304 25.44 43.73 -19.87
C LYS A 304 25.83 42.40 -20.52
N PRO A 305 27.04 42.29 -21.08
CA PRO A 305 27.59 41.02 -21.53
C PRO A 305 27.36 39.94 -20.47
N SER A 306 26.91 38.76 -20.88
CA SER A 306 26.61 37.67 -19.95
C SER A 306 26.79 36.31 -20.61
N VAL A 307 27.04 35.29 -19.79
CA VAL A 307 27.15 33.88 -20.24
C VAL A 307 25.86 33.42 -20.92
N ARG A 308 24.70 33.91 -20.45
CA ARG A 308 23.40 33.66 -21.10
C ARG A 308 23.41 34.07 -22.57
N CYS A 309 23.96 35.25 -22.88
CA CYS A 309 24.01 35.74 -24.25
C CYS A 309 25.01 34.96 -25.10
N ALA A 310 26.14 34.54 -24.52
CA ALA A 310 27.07 33.63 -25.19
C ALA A 310 26.40 32.29 -25.56
N MET A 311 25.66 31.69 -24.62
CA MET A 311 24.93 30.44 -24.85
C MET A 311 23.79 30.62 -25.86
N PHE A 312 23.01 31.70 -25.77
CA PHE A 312 21.93 31.99 -26.71
C PHE A 312 22.46 32.17 -28.14
N ASN A 313 23.54 32.93 -28.31
CA ASN A 313 24.19 33.10 -29.61
C ASN A 313 24.69 31.76 -30.16
N SER A 314 25.26 30.91 -29.31
CA SER A 314 25.74 29.58 -29.70
C SER A 314 24.61 28.67 -30.18
N VAL A 315 23.43 28.71 -29.53
CA VAL A 315 22.24 27.98 -29.98
C VAL A 315 21.75 28.49 -31.33
N MET A 316 21.70 29.82 -31.52
CA MET A 316 21.32 30.42 -32.81
C MET A 316 22.28 30.05 -33.94
N GLU A 317 23.58 30.01 -33.67
CA GLU A 317 24.59 29.56 -34.64
C GLU A 317 24.44 28.07 -34.98
N TYR A 318 24.18 27.24 -33.97
CA TYR A 318 23.89 25.82 -34.17
C TYR A 318 22.68 25.61 -35.09
N GLU A 319 21.57 26.31 -34.86
CA GLU A 319 20.38 26.22 -35.71
C GLU A 319 20.64 26.70 -37.14
N ARG A 320 21.42 27.76 -37.31
CA ARG A 320 21.81 28.26 -38.64
C ARG A 320 22.58 27.20 -39.42
N HIS A 321 23.59 26.60 -38.80
CA HIS A 321 24.37 25.52 -39.40
C HIS A 321 23.53 24.26 -39.66
N TYR A 322 22.61 23.92 -38.76
CA TYR A 322 21.67 22.81 -38.97
C TYR A 322 20.78 23.04 -40.20
N ALA A 323 20.24 24.25 -40.36
CA ALA A 323 19.43 24.62 -41.53
C ALA A 323 20.23 24.55 -42.84
N GLU A 324 21.51 24.94 -42.82
CA GLU A 324 22.41 24.82 -43.97
C GLU A 324 22.69 23.36 -44.33
N LEU A 325 22.97 22.50 -43.33
CA LEU A 325 23.19 21.07 -43.55
C LEU A 325 21.93 20.38 -44.09
N LYS A 326 20.75 20.74 -43.57
CA LYS A 326 19.47 20.22 -44.05
C LYS A 326 19.20 20.60 -45.51
N LYS A 327 19.62 21.80 -45.94
CA LYS A 327 19.56 22.21 -47.35
C LYS A 327 20.54 21.44 -48.24
N LYS A 328 21.75 21.15 -47.73
CA LYS A 328 22.79 20.43 -48.48
C LYS A 328 22.52 18.93 -48.62
N SER A 329 21.96 18.30 -47.60
CA SER A 329 21.72 16.85 -47.56
C SER A 329 20.35 16.51 -46.94
N PRO A 330 19.24 16.71 -47.68
CA PRO A 330 17.89 16.50 -47.14
C PRO A 330 17.58 15.04 -46.75
N GLU A 331 18.31 14.07 -47.29
CA GLU A 331 18.12 12.62 -47.00
C GLU A 331 19.04 12.06 -45.90
N SER A 332 19.97 12.87 -45.36
CA SER A 332 20.88 12.40 -44.31
C SER A 332 20.13 12.18 -42.99
N LYS A 333 20.24 10.97 -42.41
CA LYS A 333 19.68 10.65 -41.09
C LYS A 333 20.43 11.28 -39.91
N ASN A 334 21.66 11.75 -40.11
CA ASN A 334 22.49 12.38 -39.07
C ASN A 334 22.89 13.79 -39.47
N LEU A 335 22.05 14.77 -39.13
CA LEU A 335 22.22 16.19 -39.44
C LEU A 335 22.86 16.98 -38.29
N ASN A 336 23.63 16.35 -37.41
CA ASN A 336 24.26 17.05 -36.29
C ASN A 336 25.44 17.92 -36.77
N PRO A 337 25.38 19.27 -36.67
CA PRO A 337 26.48 20.18 -37.03
C PRO A 337 27.76 19.91 -36.25
N CYS A 338 27.64 19.40 -35.02
CA CYS A 338 28.76 19.11 -34.13
C CYS A 338 29.34 17.71 -34.33
N GLY A 339 28.74 16.88 -35.19
CA GLY A 339 29.21 15.54 -35.53
C GLY A 339 29.96 15.47 -36.86
N GLN A 340 30.23 16.60 -37.50
CA GLN A 340 30.98 16.67 -38.76
C GLN A 340 32.46 16.33 -38.50
N PRO A 341 33.14 15.59 -39.41
CA PRO A 341 34.57 15.32 -39.28
C PRO A 341 35.38 16.63 -39.37
N GLY A 342 36.07 17.00 -38.28
CA GLY A 342 36.84 18.23 -38.16
C GLY A 342 36.95 18.70 -36.70
N GLU A 343 37.62 19.84 -36.49
CA GLU A 343 37.60 20.50 -35.17
C GLU A 343 36.22 21.11 -34.92
N PRO A 344 35.54 20.75 -33.82
CA PRO A 344 34.19 21.23 -33.55
C PRO A 344 34.21 22.76 -33.32
N PRO A 345 33.29 23.51 -33.95
CA PRO A 345 33.15 24.94 -33.70
C PRO A 345 32.90 25.26 -32.23
N ALA A 346 33.31 26.44 -31.77
CA ALA A 346 33.13 26.87 -30.36
C ALA A 346 31.66 26.80 -29.88
N PHE A 347 30.69 27.06 -30.76
CA PHE A 347 29.26 26.96 -30.41
C PHE A 347 28.84 25.53 -30.06
N CYS A 348 29.52 24.50 -30.59
CA CYS A 348 29.23 23.11 -30.27
C CYS A 348 29.55 22.77 -28.81
N TYR A 349 30.61 23.37 -28.26
CA TYR A 349 30.95 23.19 -26.86
C TYR A 349 29.89 23.80 -25.93
N ALA A 350 29.40 25.01 -26.27
CA ALA A 350 28.36 25.66 -25.49
C ALA A 350 27.02 24.89 -25.53
N VAL A 351 26.63 24.36 -26.70
CA VAL A 351 25.43 23.53 -26.84
C VAL A 351 25.57 22.19 -26.13
N ASP A 352 26.74 21.54 -26.22
CA ASP A 352 27.01 20.29 -25.50
C ASP A 352 26.98 20.49 -23.98
N MET A 353 27.56 21.58 -23.47
CA MET A 353 27.45 21.94 -22.06
C MET A 353 26.00 22.21 -21.66
N LEU A 354 25.21 22.91 -22.48
CA LEU A 354 23.80 23.17 -22.19
C LEU A 354 23.00 21.87 -22.06
N ASN A 355 23.29 20.90 -22.93
CA ASN A 355 22.71 19.56 -22.86
C ASN A 355 23.18 18.80 -21.60
N ARG A 356 24.44 18.94 -21.21
CA ARG A 356 25.01 18.31 -20.00
C ARG A 356 24.56 18.97 -18.70
N VAL A 357 24.16 20.24 -18.71
CA VAL A 357 23.49 20.91 -17.55
C VAL A 357 22.12 20.30 -17.29
N SER A 358 21.48 19.77 -18.33
CA SER A 358 20.16 19.15 -18.22
C SER A 358 20.21 17.79 -17.51
N LEU A 359 19.27 17.57 -16.59
CA LEU A 359 19.01 16.28 -15.96
C LEU A 359 18.40 15.26 -16.95
N ASN A 360 18.08 15.63 -18.20
CA ASN A 360 17.73 14.65 -19.24
C ASN A 360 18.88 13.67 -19.52
N THR A 361 20.11 14.04 -19.17
CA THR A 361 21.28 13.17 -19.29
C THR A 361 21.40 12.14 -18.16
N ILE A 362 20.64 12.33 -17.07
CA ILE A 362 20.58 11.39 -15.96
C ILE A 362 19.78 10.18 -16.39
N ARG A 363 20.30 9.00 -16.03
CA ARG A 363 19.70 7.72 -16.33
C ARG A 363 19.37 7.02 -15.04
N LEU A 364 18.25 6.33 -15.03
CA LEU A 364 17.93 5.43 -13.95
C LEU A 364 18.36 4.02 -14.34
N VAL A 365 19.24 3.42 -13.54
CA VAL A 365 19.70 2.04 -13.71
C VAL A 365 18.91 1.14 -12.76
N VAL A 366 18.12 0.23 -13.31
CA VAL A 366 17.36 -0.75 -12.52
C VAL A 366 18.01 -2.11 -12.63
N GLY A 367 18.51 -2.58 -11.49
CA GLY A 367 19.09 -3.90 -11.32
C GLY A 367 18.08 -4.86 -10.69
N GLY A 368 17.91 -6.01 -11.32
CA GLY A 368 17.09 -7.09 -10.80
C GLY A 368 17.48 -8.41 -11.42
N VAL A 369 17.04 -9.47 -10.79
CA VAL A 369 17.30 -10.83 -11.23
C VAL A 369 15.95 -11.53 -11.42
N MET A 370 15.79 -12.24 -12.53
CA MET A 370 14.67 -13.15 -12.73
C MET A 370 15.03 -14.45 -12.01
N THR A 371 14.58 -14.63 -10.77
CA THR A 371 15.17 -15.68 -9.93
C THR A 371 14.25 -16.74 -9.40
N ILE A 372 12.93 -16.66 -9.54
CA ILE A 372 12.12 -17.71 -8.94
C ILE A 372 10.94 -18.08 -9.82
N ASP A 373 10.89 -19.38 -10.13
CA ASP A 373 9.70 -20.07 -10.58
C ASP A 373 8.60 -19.83 -9.54
N ALA A 374 7.54 -19.11 -9.91
CA ALA A 374 6.45 -18.81 -8.99
C ALA A 374 5.79 -20.08 -8.41
N ALA A 375 6.02 -21.25 -9.00
CA ALA A 375 5.58 -22.53 -8.49
C ALA A 375 6.44 -23.07 -7.32
N SER A 376 7.66 -22.55 -7.10
CA SER A 376 8.51 -22.91 -5.96
C SER A 376 8.26 -22.06 -4.71
N VAL A 377 7.38 -21.07 -4.79
CA VAL A 377 6.95 -20.26 -3.63
C VAL A 377 5.69 -20.88 -3.02
N PRO A 378 5.69 -21.25 -1.72
CA PRO A 378 4.51 -21.80 -1.06
C PRO A 378 3.34 -20.82 -1.08
N ALA A 379 2.15 -21.32 -1.43
CA ALA A 379 0.92 -20.55 -1.36
C ALA A 379 0.52 -20.26 0.10
N THR A 380 -0.18 -19.15 0.35
CA THR A 380 -0.80 -18.87 1.64
C THR A 380 -2.30 -18.70 1.49
N ILE A 381 -3.08 -19.28 2.42
CA ILE A 381 -4.54 -19.19 2.44
C ILE A 381 -4.93 -18.24 3.58
N SER A 382 -5.63 -17.15 3.27
CA SER A 382 -6.11 -16.18 4.27
C SER A 382 -7.55 -16.47 4.69
N SER A 383 -8.40 -16.92 3.76
CA SER A 383 -9.77 -17.30 4.06
C SER A 383 -10.35 -18.30 3.06
N VAL A 384 -11.38 -19.02 3.51
CA VAL A 384 -12.20 -19.91 2.68
C VAL A 384 -13.63 -19.39 2.74
N ASN A 385 -14.18 -19.02 1.58
CA ASN A 385 -15.57 -18.63 1.42
C ASN A 385 -16.33 -19.70 0.65
N LEU A 386 -17.51 -20.07 1.11
CA LEU A 386 -18.38 -21.05 0.47
C LEU A 386 -19.67 -20.34 0.04
N ASN A 387 -20.09 -20.52 -1.23
CA ASN A 387 -21.32 -19.94 -1.75
C ASN A 387 -22.57 -20.71 -1.28
N ALA A 388 -22.39 -22.00 -1.02
CA ALA A 388 -23.34 -22.91 -0.38
C ALA A 388 -22.52 -23.75 0.61
N GLY A 389 -22.98 -23.87 1.85
CA GLY A 389 -22.19 -24.39 2.97
C GLY A 389 -22.58 -23.80 4.34
N THR A 390 -23.52 -22.85 4.36
CA THR A 390 -24.10 -22.28 5.59
C THR A 390 -25.24 -23.13 6.14
N LEU A 391 -25.85 -23.95 5.29
CA LEU A 391 -26.87 -24.90 5.66
C LEU A 391 -26.28 -26.29 5.69
N ALA A 392 -26.74 -27.10 6.63
CA ALA A 392 -26.23 -28.44 6.76
C ALA A 392 -26.53 -29.29 5.51
N ASP A 393 -27.67 -29.10 4.86
CA ASP A 393 -28.05 -29.82 3.63
C ASP A 393 -27.04 -29.73 2.48
N ASP A 394 -26.18 -28.70 2.49
CA ASP A 394 -25.11 -28.53 1.52
C ASP A 394 -24.01 -29.60 1.67
N TRP A 395 -23.88 -30.20 2.85
CA TRP A 395 -22.81 -31.13 3.24
C TRP A 395 -23.18 -32.62 3.15
N LYS A 396 -24.23 -32.92 2.40
CA LYS A 396 -24.69 -34.29 2.15
C LYS A 396 -23.88 -35.00 1.08
N ALA A 397 -23.87 -36.34 1.16
CA ALA A 397 -23.24 -37.21 0.18
C ALA A 397 -23.66 -36.82 -1.25
N SER A 398 -22.69 -36.79 -2.15
CA SER A 398 -22.85 -36.42 -3.57
C SER A 398 -23.32 -34.99 -3.87
N LYS A 399 -23.44 -34.10 -2.88
CA LYS A 399 -23.70 -32.67 -3.14
C LYS A 399 -22.46 -31.98 -3.67
N THR A 400 -22.66 -31.03 -4.58
CA THR A 400 -21.57 -30.21 -5.15
C THR A 400 -21.60 -28.83 -4.52
N LEU A 401 -20.49 -28.48 -3.90
CA LEU A 401 -20.23 -27.19 -3.27
C LEU A 401 -19.42 -26.32 -4.23
N THR A 402 -19.65 -25.01 -4.17
CA THR A 402 -18.81 -24.02 -4.85
C THR A 402 -18.25 -23.05 -3.83
N GLY A 403 -16.96 -22.76 -3.92
CA GLY A 403 -16.26 -21.91 -2.97
C GLY A 403 -15.10 -21.14 -3.61
N SER A 404 -14.61 -20.16 -2.87
CA SER A 404 -13.44 -19.37 -3.21
C SER A 404 -12.45 -19.34 -2.04
N LEU A 405 -11.20 -19.63 -2.34
CA LEU A 405 -10.05 -19.44 -1.46
C LEU A 405 -9.46 -18.06 -1.74
N MET A 406 -9.25 -17.26 -0.70
CA MET A 406 -8.48 -16.03 -0.80
C MET A 406 -7.10 -16.25 -0.21
N GLY A 407 -6.08 -15.65 -0.81
CA GLY A 407 -4.70 -15.91 -0.41
C GLY A 407 -3.66 -15.20 -1.27
N THR A 408 -2.43 -15.70 -1.22
CA THR A 408 -1.35 -15.26 -2.11
C THR A 408 -0.71 -16.46 -2.80
N PHE A 409 -0.29 -16.24 -4.06
CA PHE A 409 0.29 -17.25 -4.92
C PHE A 409 -0.64 -18.47 -5.10
N LEU A 410 -1.92 -18.26 -5.41
CA LEU A 410 -2.87 -19.37 -5.62
C LEU A 410 -2.92 -19.90 -7.07
N SER A 411 -2.32 -19.21 -8.05
CA SER A 411 -2.41 -19.65 -9.45
C SER A 411 -1.65 -20.96 -9.70
N GLY A 412 -2.21 -21.79 -10.58
CA GLY A 412 -1.61 -23.06 -11.02
C GLY A 412 -1.47 -24.14 -9.94
N ALA A 413 -2.06 -23.92 -8.77
CA ALA A 413 -1.95 -24.84 -7.64
C ALA A 413 -3.11 -25.85 -7.61
N ALA A 414 -2.86 -27.02 -7.04
CA ALA A 414 -3.86 -28.06 -6.79
C ALA A 414 -4.38 -27.97 -5.35
N LEU A 415 -5.69 -28.03 -5.18
CA LEU A 415 -6.35 -28.00 -3.87
C LEU A 415 -6.56 -29.42 -3.36
N SER A 416 -6.15 -29.65 -2.11
CA SER A 416 -6.47 -30.85 -1.35
C SER A 416 -7.18 -30.46 -0.06
N VAL A 417 -8.21 -31.22 0.31
CA VAL A 417 -8.90 -31.04 1.59
C VAL A 417 -8.86 -32.35 2.34
N THR A 418 -8.52 -32.29 3.61
CA THR A 418 -8.44 -33.47 4.48
C THR A 418 -9.27 -33.26 5.73
N SER A 419 -9.83 -34.33 6.27
CA SER A 419 -10.53 -34.32 7.56
C SER A 419 -9.96 -35.42 8.46
N PRO A 420 -9.80 -35.16 9.77
CA PRO A 420 -9.40 -36.18 10.72
C PRO A 420 -10.53 -37.20 10.87
N GLY A 421 -10.24 -38.44 10.50
CA GLY A 421 -11.11 -39.60 10.64
C GLY A 421 -10.91 -40.34 11.97
N PRO A 422 -11.76 -41.35 12.24
CA PRO A 422 -11.67 -42.19 13.43
C PRO A 422 -10.28 -42.83 13.56
N GLY A 423 -9.69 -42.79 14.76
CA GLY A 423 -8.38 -43.41 15.04
C GLY A 423 -7.16 -42.62 14.52
N GLY A 424 -7.32 -41.34 14.16
CA GLY A 424 -6.20 -40.47 13.73
C GLY A 424 -5.81 -40.61 12.26
N THR A 425 -6.61 -41.33 11.46
CA THR A 425 -6.43 -41.43 10.01
C THR A 425 -6.93 -40.15 9.33
N THR A 426 -6.23 -39.64 8.31
CA THR A 426 -6.71 -38.51 7.50
C THR A 426 -7.45 -39.03 6.28
N THR A 427 -8.66 -38.54 6.04
CA THR A 427 -9.47 -38.94 4.89
C THR A 427 -9.82 -37.73 4.02
N SER A 428 -9.95 -37.93 2.71
CA SER A 428 -10.48 -36.89 1.81
C SER A 428 -12.01 -36.86 1.95
N PRO A 429 -12.60 -35.76 2.43
CA PRO A 429 -14.05 -35.63 2.54
C PRO A 429 -14.74 -35.45 1.18
N PHE A 430 -13.96 -35.11 0.14
CA PHE A 430 -14.46 -34.88 -1.21
C PHE A 430 -14.02 -35.99 -2.16
N SER A 431 -14.94 -36.41 -3.04
CA SER A 431 -14.71 -37.40 -4.10
C SER A 431 -14.05 -36.79 -5.33
N ALA A 432 -14.35 -35.51 -5.61
CA ALA A 432 -13.77 -34.76 -6.71
C ALA A 432 -13.62 -33.29 -6.33
N ILE A 433 -12.51 -32.67 -6.73
CA ILE A 433 -12.26 -31.23 -6.63
C ILE A 433 -11.81 -30.74 -8.00
N THR A 434 -12.51 -29.75 -8.54
CA THR A 434 -12.16 -29.10 -9.81
C THR A 434 -11.94 -27.61 -9.58
N ILE A 435 -10.84 -27.09 -10.12
CA ILE A 435 -10.47 -25.68 -9.99
C ILE A 435 -10.90 -24.93 -11.26
N ASP A 436 -11.47 -23.75 -11.08
CA ASP A 436 -11.88 -22.90 -12.19
C ASP A 436 -10.63 -22.33 -12.91
N PRO A 437 -10.51 -22.45 -14.25
CA PRO A 437 -9.39 -21.88 -14.99
C PRO A 437 -9.28 -20.34 -14.90
N ALA A 438 -10.34 -19.64 -14.48
CA ALA A 438 -10.32 -18.20 -14.23
C ALA A 438 -9.70 -17.80 -12.87
N SER A 439 -9.19 -18.77 -12.10
CA SER A 439 -8.53 -18.51 -10.81
C SER A 439 -7.26 -17.66 -10.98
N THR A 440 -7.06 -16.71 -10.07
CA THR A 440 -5.93 -15.77 -10.05
C THR A 440 -4.96 -16.11 -8.91
N ASP A 441 -3.89 -15.32 -8.76
CA ASP A 441 -2.96 -15.47 -7.63
C ASP A 441 -3.56 -15.09 -6.28
N SER A 442 -4.62 -14.29 -6.26
CA SER A 442 -5.27 -13.81 -5.02
C SER A 442 -6.56 -14.55 -4.68
N ILE A 443 -7.23 -15.13 -5.68
CA ILE A 443 -8.52 -15.82 -5.53
C ILE A 443 -8.51 -17.10 -6.36
N MET A 444 -8.71 -18.24 -5.69
CA MET A 444 -8.92 -19.54 -6.35
C MET A 444 -10.36 -20.00 -6.16
N THR A 445 -11.08 -20.12 -7.26
CA THR A 445 -12.46 -20.62 -7.27
C THR A 445 -12.46 -22.11 -7.55
N TYR A 446 -13.22 -22.88 -6.77
CA TYR A 446 -13.29 -24.34 -6.89
C TYR A 446 -14.72 -24.86 -6.78
N LYS A 447 -14.92 -26.06 -7.34
CA LYS A 447 -16.10 -26.89 -7.11
C LYS A 447 -15.66 -28.21 -6.50
N ALA A 448 -16.32 -28.63 -5.43
CA ALA A 448 -16.00 -29.87 -4.72
C ALA A 448 -17.26 -30.71 -4.52
N THR A 449 -17.18 -32.02 -4.76
CA THR A 449 -18.30 -32.94 -4.55
C THR A 449 -18.07 -33.74 -3.27
N VAL A 450 -19.00 -33.66 -2.33
CA VAL A 450 -18.97 -34.43 -1.07
C VAL A 450 -18.91 -35.93 -1.40
N GLY A 451 -18.14 -36.68 -0.59
CA GLY A 451 -17.95 -38.12 -0.75
C GLY A 451 -19.22 -38.95 -0.57
N SER A 452 -19.03 -40.25 -0.33
CA SER A 452 -20.13 -41.23 -0.20
C SER A 452 -20.86 -41.18 1.14
N SER A 453 -20.31 -40.47 2.14
CA SER A 453 -20.89 -40.30 3.47
C SER A 453 -21.12 -38.82 3.76
N ASP A 454 -22.19 -38.53 4.48
CA ASP A 454 -22.49 -37.18 4.96
C ASP A 454 -21.40 -36.67 5.90
N LEU A 455 -21.11 -35.37 5.83
CA LEU A 455 -20.17 -34.74 6.75
C LEU A 455 -20.93 -34.24 7.97
N ALA A 456 -20.51 -34.72 9.15
CA ALA A 456 -21.08 -34.31 10.41
C ALA A 456 -20.78 -32.84 10.71
N SER A 457 -21.73 -32.20 11.39
CA SER A 457 -21.57 -30.86 11.92
C SER A 457 -20.35 -30.74 12.85
N GLY A 458 -19.71 -29.58 12.85
CA GLY A 458 -18.53 -29.30 13.68
C GLY A 458 -17.25 -30.02 13.24
N ALA A 459 -17.28 -30.86 12.20
CA ALA A 459 -16.06 -31.46 11.68
C ALA A 459 -15.09 -30.39 11.15
N LYS A 460 -13.79 -30.65 11.32
CA LYS A 460 -12.72 -29.77 10.90
C LYS A 460 -12.19 -30.21 9.55
N LEU A 461 -12.24 -29.32 8.58
CA LEU A 461 -11.71 -29.49 7.24
C LEU A 461 -10.40 -28.71 7.12
N SER A 462 -9.36 -29.39 6.69
CA SER A 462 -8.01 -28.84 6.52
C SER A 462 -7.76 -28.62 5.04
N PHE A 463 -7.78 -27.36 4.61
CA PHE A 463 -7.52 -26.94 3.24
C PHE A 463 -6.02 -26.73 3.03
N VAL A 464 -5.44 -27.47 2.09
CA VAL A 464 -4.02 -27.38 1.73
C VAL A 464 -3.90 -27.23 0.22
N VAL A 465 -3.18 -26.19 -0.19
CA VAL A 465 -2.88 -25.92 -1.60
C VAL A 465 -1.45 -26.38 -1.88
N SER A 466 -1.27 -27.13 -2.96
CA SER A 466 0.02 -27.68 -3.37
C SER A 466 0.40 -27.17 -4.76
N LYS A 467 1.68 -26.90 -4.97
CA LYS A 467 2.24 -26.49 -6.25
C LYS A 467 3.40 -27.38 -6.62
N THR A 468 3.53 -27.68 -7.91
CA THR A 468 4.70 -28.40 -8.43
C THR A 468 5.54 -27.42 -9.23
N ALA A 469 6.77 -27.18 -8.79
CA ALA A 469 7.75 -26.37 -9.48
C ALA A 469 8.33 -27.10 -10.70
N GLN A 470 9.04 -26.36 -11.56
CA GLN A 470 9.66 -26.88 -12.79
C GLN A 470 10.76 -27.92 -12.51
N ASP A 471 11.34 -27.91 -11.31
CA ASP A 471 12.29 -28.93 -10.84
C ASP A 471 11.58 -30.19 -10.29
N ASN A 472 10.25 -30.27 -10.44
CA ASN A 472 9.35 -31.28 -9.88
C ASN A 472 9.29 -31.30 -8.34
N THR A 473 9.80 -30.28 -7.65
CA THR A 473 9.59 -30.15 -6.21
C THR A 473 8.18 -29.65 -5.93
N THR A 474 7.53 -30.23 -4.93
CA THR A 474 6.21 -29.80 -4.48
C THR A 474 6.30 -28.92 -3.26
N THR A 475 5.70 -27.74 -3.31
CA THR A 475 5.50 -26.86 -2.14
C THR A 475 4.05 -26.91 -1.69
N THR A 476 3.83 -26.87 -0.38
CA THR A 476 2.49 -26.95 0.23
C THR A 476 2.25 -25.75 1.14
N SER A 477 1.03 -25.23 1.12
CA SER A 477 0.61 -24.17 2.04
C SER A 477 0.52 -24.66 3.48
N THR A 478 0.58 -23.71 4.42
CA THR A 478 0.09 -23.97 5.78
C THR A 478 -1.39 -24.37 5.71
N PRO A 479 -1.84 -25.40 6.45
CA PRO A 479 -3.23 -25.82 6.39
C PRO A 479 -4.17 -24.76 6.97
N TYR A 480 -5.23 -24.44 6.24
CA TYR A 480 -6.32 -23.60 6.75
C TYR A 480 -7.44 -24.48 7.30
N ILE A 481 -7.78 -24.28 8.57
CA ILE A 481 -8.82 -25.08 9.24
C ILE A 481 -10.15 -24.37 9.11
N TYR A 482 -11.08 -25.01 8.40
CA TYR A 482 -12.48 -24.60 8.30
C TYR A 482 -13.34 -25.54 9.15
N THR A 483 -14.13 -25.00 10.07
CA THR A 483 -15.05 -25.78 10.89
C THR A 483 -16.44 -25.73 10.26
N LEU A 484 -17.05 -26.89 10.05
CA LEU A 484 -18.42 -27.00 9.58
C LEU A 484 -19.39 -26.30 10.56
N PRO A 485 -20.36 -25.52 10.08
CA PRO A 485 -21.30 -24.81 10.94
C PRO A 485 -22.18 -25.77 11.75
N ASP A 486 -22.48 -25.37 12.99
CA ASP A 486 -23.36 -26.10 13.90
C ASP A 486 -24.83 -26.12 13.40
N PRO A 487 -25.60 -27.16 13.76
CA PRO A 487 -27.02 -27.23 13.41
C PRO A 487 -27.79 -26.04 14.00
N ALA A 488 -28.74 -25.52 13.24
CA ALA A 488 -29.56 -24.39 13.66
C ALA A 488 -30.84 -24.87 14.34
N LEU A 489 -31.19 -24.24 15.46
CA LEU A 489 -32.47 -24.43 16.14
C LEU A 489 -33.50 -23.46 15.56
N SER A 490 -34.69 -23.96 15.22
CA SER A 490 -35.81 -23.13 14.77
C SER A 490 -37.10 -23.53 15.50
N PHE A 491 -37.99 -22.57 15.75
CA PHE A 491 -39.30 -22.81 16.38
C PHE A 491 -40.42 -22.45 15.40
N ASP A 492 -41.36 -23.37 15.23
CA ASP A 492 -42.49 -23.22 14.30
C ASP A 492 -43.72 -22.63 15.01
N SER A 493 -43.89 -22.92 16.31
CA SER A 493 -44.89 -22.28 17.16
C SER A 493 -44.48 -22.37 18.62
N ALA A 494 -44.73 -21.31 19.40
CA ALA A 494 -44.33 -21.27 20.79
C ALA A 494 -45.41 -20.68 21.68
N ASN A 495 -46.05 -21.53 22.49
CA ASN A 495 -46.83 -21.09 23.63
C ASN A 495 -46.02 -21.35 24.90
N TRP A 496 -45.34 -20.32 25.40
CA TRP A 496 -44.45 -20.38 26.56
C TRP A 496 -45.18 -20.37 27.92
N ALA A 497 -46.51 -20.42 27.93
CA ALA A 497 -47.31 -20.48 29.15
C ALA A 497 -47.37 -21.90 29.74
N LYS A 498 -47.69 -22.01 31.03
CA LYS A 498 -47.95 -23.25 31.75
C LYS A 498 -49.04 -24.07 31.05
N GLY A 499 -48.76 -25.33 30.79
CA GLY A 499 -49.63 -26.24 30.02
C GLY A 499 -49.56 -26.02 28.50
N GLY A 500 -48.76 -25.05 28.04
CA GLY A 500 -48.51 -24.78 26.64
C GLY A 500 -47.61 -25.84 25.99
N LYS A 501 -47.66 -25.88 24.65
CA LYS A 501 -46.76 -26.66 23.82
C LYS A 501 -45.91 -25.73 22.96
N VAL A 502 -44.63 -26.04 22.85
CA VAL A 502 -43.69 -25.36 21.96
C VAL A 502 -43.17 -26.39 20.98
N SER A 503 -43.41 -26.16 19.69
CA SER A 503 -42.92 -27.04 18.62
C SER A 503 -41.78 -26.35 17.89
N GLY A 504 -40.69 -27.08 17.69
CA GLY A 504 -39.55 -26.60 16.92
C GLY A 504 -38.91 -27.71 16.13
N SER A 505 -37.97 -27.33 15.28
CA SER A 505 -37.13 -28.23 14.53
C SER A 505 -35.67 -27.82 14.63
N ILE A 506 -34.81 -28.81 14.85
CA ILE A 506 -33.36 -28.67 14.67
C ILE A 506 -33.07 -29.01 13.21
N LYS A 507 -32.48 -28.07 12.47
CA LYS A 507 -32.07 -28.26 11.08
C LYS A 507 -30.55 -28.42 11.04
N GLY A 508 -30.09 -29.50 10.43
CA GLY A 508 -28.71 -30.00 10.55
C GLY A 508 -28.45 -31.20 9.64
N THR A 509 -27.21 -31.70 9.57
CA THR A 509 -26.85 -32.95 8.87
C THR A 509 -26.37 -33.97 9.87
N GLY A 510 -26.55 -35.25 9.54
CA GLY A 510 -26.21 -36.33 10.47
C GLY A 510 -27.12 -36.33 11.69
N LEU A 511 -28.35 -35.82 11.56
CA LEU A 511 -29.34 -35.83 12.65
C LEU A 511 -29.92 -37.23 12.88
N THR A 512 -29.64 -38.17 11.97
CA THR A 512 -30.06 -39.56 12.09
C THR A 512 -29.45 -40.21 13.35
N GLY A 513 -30.30 -40.58 14.31
CA GLY A 513 -29.89 -41.26 15.54
C GLY A 513 -29.38 -40.32 16.65
N VAL A 514 -29.42 -39.00 16.43
CA VAL A 514 -29.30 -38.01 17.51
C VAL A 514 -30.51 -38.14 18.41
N THR A 515 -30.34 -37.97 19.74
CA THR A 515 -31.47 -37.72 20.66
C THR A 515 -31.30 -36.36 21.33
N LEU A 516 -32.40 -35.63 21.52
CA LEU A 516 -32.37 -34.43 22.36
C LEU A 516 -32.33 -34.95 23.81
N LEU A 517 -31.20 -34.76 24.49
CA LEU A 517 -30.96 -35.32 25.81
C LEU A 517 -31.67 -34.52 26.89
N SER A 518 -31.58 -33.19 26.80
CA SER A 518 -32.14 -32.29 27.79
C SER A 518 -32.32 -30.89 27.24
N VAL A 519 -33.30 -30.18 27.80
CA VAL A 519 -33.43 -28.73 27.69
C VAL A 519 -33.28 -28.17 29.11
N GLN A 520 -32.30 -27.30 29.31
CA GLN A 520 -32.04 -26.65 30.60
C GLN A 520 -32.21 -25.15 30.48
N GLY A 521 -32.88 -24.52 31.45
CA GLY A 521 -32.89 -23.06 31.58
C GLY A 521 -31.65 -22.57 32.33
N SER A 522 -31.32 -21.29 32.15
CA SER A 522 -30.21 -20.62 32.85
C SER A 522 -30.33 -20.66 34.39
N ASP A 523 -31.54 -20.79 34.94
CA ASP A 523 -31.76 -21.06 36.37
C ASP A 523 -31.87 -22.56 36.63
N ALA A 524 -30.74 -23.17 37.03
CA ALA A 524 -30.60 -24.60 37.31
C ALA A 524 -31.61 -25.15 38.34
N ASN A 525 -32.20 -24.28 39.17
CA ASN A 525 -33.17 -24.64 40.21
C ASN A 525 -34.64 -24.62 39.75
N GLN A 526 -34.96 -24.22 38.50
CA GLN A 526 -36.37 -24.09 38.08
C GLN A 526 -36.80 -24.86 36.82
N LEU A 527 -35.91 -25.37 35.96
CA LEU A 527 -36.32 -25.74 34.59
C LEU A 527 -35.96 -27.16 34.10
N ALA A 528 -35.22 -27.96 34.87
CA ALA A 528 -34.95 -29.36 34.48
C ALA A 528 -36.18 -30.30 34.60
N ALA A 529 -37.17 -29.93 35.41
CA ALA A 529 -38.38 -30.72 35.67
C ALA A 529 -39.62 -30.29 34.85
N ASN A 530 -39.47 -29.32 33.93
CA ASN A 530 -40.60 -28.61 33.32
C ASN A 530 -40.89 -28.97 31.87
N PHE A 531 -40.03 -29.75 31.20
CA PHE A 531 -40.15 -30.06 29.78
C PHE A 531 -40.24 -31.57 29.58
N ALA A 532 -41.37 -32.04 29.07
CA ALA A 532 -41.42 -33.34 28.42
C ALA A 532 -41.08 -33.15 26.93
N VAL A 533 -40.01 -33.79 26.48
CA VAL A 533 -39.57 -33.77 25.08
C VAL A 533 -40.25 -34.93 24.36
N GLU A 534 -41.15 -34.62 23.44
CA GLU A 534 -41.64 -35.56 22.44
C GLU A 534 -40.78 -35.39 21.18
N ASN A 535 -40.06 -36.45 20.79
CA ASN A 535 -39.34 -36.45 19.52
C ASN A 535 -40.30 -36.89 18.43
N ASP A 536 -40.58 -35.99 17.49
CA ASP A 536 -41.44 -36.26 16.34
C ASP A 536 -40.60 -36.71 15.13
N ALA A 537 -41.21 -36.82 13.94
CA ALA A 537 -40.65 -37.39 12.72
C ALA A 537 -39.15 -37.08 12.52
N ASN A 538 -38.36 -38.15 12.36
CA ASN A 538 -36.92 -38.05 12.15
C ASN A 538 -36.61 -38.05 10.65
N SER A 539 -35.93 -37.01 10.21
CA SER A 539 -35.18 -37.04 8.97
C SER A 539 -33.73 -36.69 9.26
N ASP A 540 -32.84 -37.01 8.33
CA ASP A 540 -31.43 -36.66 8.47
C ASP A 540 -31.16 -35.13 8.44
N THR A 541 -32.14 -34.36 7.94
CA THR A 541 -32.04 -32.90 7.71
C THR A 541 -32.74 -32.05 8.74
N SER A 542 -33.76 -32.64 9.37
CA SER A 542 -34.64 -31.96 10.28
C SER A 542 -35.12 -32.93 11.34
N ARG A 543 -34.99 -32.49 12.59
CA ARG A 543 -35.50 -33.21 13.75
C ARG A 543 -36.51 -32.35 14.46
N ALA A 544 -37.78 -32.70 14.30
CA ALA A 544 -38.87 -32.03 14.98
C ALA A 544 -38.90 -32.46 16.46
N PHE A 545 -39.19 -31.51 17.34
CA PHE A 545 -39.38 -31.75 18.76
C PHE A 545 -40.55 -30.92 19.27
N THR A 546 -41.27 -31.49 20.23
CA THR A 546 -42.32 -30.80 20.96
C THR A 546 -41.93 -30.75 22.43
N LEU A 547 -41.90 -29.55 23.01
CA LEU A 547 -41.70 -29.31 24.44
C LEU A 547 -43.06 -29.03 25.09
N ASN A 548 -43.45 -29.89 26.03
CA ASN A 548 -44.62 -29.65 26.88
C ASN A 548 -44.20 -28.89 28.14
N ILE A 549 -44.81 -27.74 28.43
CA ILE A 549 -44.49 -26.90 29.60
C ILE A 549 -45.37 -27.30 30.79
N VAL A 550 -44.78 -27.89 31.83
CA VAL A 550 -45.56 -28.58 32.87
C VAL A 550 -45.91 -27.70 34.08
N ASN A 551 -44.95 -26.93 34.62
CA ASN A 551 -45.11 -26.37 35.98
C ASN A 551 -45.38 -24.86 36.05
N THR A 552 -44.67 -24.03 35.28
CA THR A 552 -44.76 -22.56 35.30
C THR A 552 -44.51 -21.97 33.92
N ASP A 553 -45.01 -20.76 33.68
CA ASP A 553 -44.72 -19.98 32.48
C ASP A 553 -43.19 -19.79 32.35
N VAL A 554 -42.68 -19.83 31.12
CA VAL A 554 -41.27 -19.57 30.83
C VAL A 554 -41.08 -18.06 30.62
N PRO A 555 -40.30 -17.35 31.47
CA PRO A 555 -40.13 -15.91 31.34
C PRO A 555 -39.46 -15.51 30.02
N HIS A 556 -39.85 -14.35 29.48
CA HIS A 556 -39.17 -13.71 28.36
C HIS A 556 -37.69 -13.47 28.71
N GLY A 557 -36.79 -13.73 27.76
CA GLY A 557 -35.35 -13.59 27.95
C GLY A 557 -34.67 -14.78 28.64
N THR A 558 -35.42 -15.84 28.98
CA THR A 558 -34.85 -17.08 29.49
C THR A 558 -33.96 -17.71 28.41
N VAL A 559 -32.71 -18.04 28.76
CA VAL A 559 -31.82 -18.77 27.86
C VAL A 559 -32.01 -20.27 28.09
N LEU A 560 -32.50 -20.95 27.06
CA LEU A 560 -32.63 -22.39 26.98
C LEU A 560 -31.40 -22.99 26.32
N THR A 561 -30.90 -24.04 26.95
CA THR A 561 -29.73 -24.81 26.54
C THR A 561 -30.19 -26.19 26.10
N PHE A 562 -30.10 -26.47 24.80
CA PHE A 562 -30.47 -27.74 24.19
C PHE A 562 -29.23 -28.61 24.06
N THR A 563 -29.19 -29.75 24.74
CA THR A 563 -28.08 -30.69 24.65
C THR A 563 -28.46 -31.87 23.76
N LEU A 564 -27.67 -32.10 22.71
CA LEU A 564 -27.91 -33.11 21.71
C LEU A 564 -26.91 -34.25 21.86
N SER A 565 -27.39 -35.50 21.97
CA SER A 565 -26.50 -36.66 21.93
C SER A 565 -26.03 -36.90 20.49
N LYS A 566 -24.72 -37.12 20.34
CA LYS A 566 -24.15 -37.81 19.16
C LYS A 566 -24.15 -37.03 17.84
N MET A 567 -23.92 -35.72 17.87
CA MET A 567 -23.79 -34.93 16.63
C MET A 567 -22.37 -34.62 16.20
N HIS A 568 -21.42 -34.53 17.15
CA HIS A 568 -20.09 -34.07 16.81
C HIS A 568 -19.19 -35.24 16.39
N ALA A 569 -18.26 -35.00 15.46
CA ALA A 569 -17.37 -36.03 14.90
C ALA A 569 -16.51 -36.76 15.96
N ASP A 570 -16.38 -36.21 17.16
CA ASP A 570 -15.66 -36.76 18.32
C ASP A 570 -16.60 -37.40 19.37
N ASN A 571 -17.87 -37.65 19.03
CA ASN A 571 -18.89 -38.16 19.94
C ASN A 571 -19.24 -37.21 21.11
N THR A 572 -18.87 -35.93 21.06
CA THR A 572 -19.27 -34.95 22.08
C THR A 572 -20.70 -34.46 21.87
N ALA A 573 -21.32 -34.03 22.97
CA ALA A 573 -22.65 -33.43 22.94
C ALA A 573 -22.58 -32.00 22.42
N VAL A 574 -23.43 -31.66 21.45
CA VAL A 574 -23.55 -30.29 20.94
C VAL A 574 -24.59 -29.56 21.79
N THR A 575 -24.25 -28.34 22.18
CA THR A 575 -25.09 -27.48 23.00
C THR A 575 -25.58 -26.30 22.16
N LEU A 576 -26.88 -26.22 21.91
CA LEU A 576 -27.50 -25.08 21.22
C LEU A 576 -28.14 -24.15 22.25
N LEU A 577 -27.95 -22.85 22.08
CA LEU A 577 -28.54 -21.82 22.95
C LEU A 577 -29.69 -21.13 22.22
N TYR A 578 -30.77 -20.88 22.95
CA TYR A 578 -31.90 -20.12 22.46
C TYR A 578 -32.46 -19.22 23.54
N THR A 579 -32.69 -17.95 23.20
CA THR A 579 -33.32 -17.00 24.10
C THR A 579 -34.81 -16.90 23.78
N VAL A 580 -35.66 -17.13 24.79
CA VAL A 580 -37.10 -17.00 24.67
C VAL A 580 -37.45 -15.53 24.31
N PRO A 581 -38.15 -15.29 23.20
CA PRO A 581 -38.45 -13.96 22.66
C PRO A 581 -39.64 -13.30 23.35
#